data_AF-A0A6M8MZ77-F1
#
_entry.id   AF-A0A6M8MZ77-F1
#
_cell.length_a   1.000
_cell.length_b   1.000
_cell.length_c   1.000
_cell.angle_alpha   90.00
_cell.angle_beta   90.00
_cell.angle_gamma   90.00
#
_symmetry.space_group_name_H-M   'P 1'
#
loop_
_entity.id
_entity.type
_entity.pdbx_description
1 polymer ?
#
loop_
_entity_poly.entity_id
_entity_poly.type
_entity_poly.pdbx_seq_one_letter_code
_entity_poly.pdbx_strand_id
1 'polypeptide(L)' 'MLIKTKNINCQSCVNLIKASLEDKFGTIQIDVENKSIEIDLNAEQIEEFIKQLQDLGFEIDEA' A
#
# COMPACT_ATOMS: atom_id res chain seq x y z
N MET A 1 -1.71 -8.24 -7.09
CA MET A 1 -1.69 -8.80 -5.71
C MET A 1 -2.53 -7.92 -4.79
N LEU A 2 -3.18 -8.47 -3.77
CA LEU A 2 -4.00 -7.71 -2.81
C LEU A 2 -3.39 -7.75 -1.41
N ILE A 3 -3.16 -6.58 -0.81
CA ILE A 3 -2.56 -6.39 0.51
C ILE A 3 -3.59 -5.68 1.38
N LYS A 4 -3.98 -6.29 2.51
CA LYS A 4 -4.88 -5.64 3.47
C LYS A 4 -4.09 -4.76 4.42
N THR A 5 -4.71 -3.68 4.86
CA THR A 5 -4.10 -2.69 5.75
C THR A 5 -5.04 -2.36 6.91
N LYS A 6 -4.48 -1.97 8.05
CA LYS A 6 -5.28 -1.69 9.26
C LYS A 6 -5.77 -0.25 9.34
N ASN A 7 -4.96 0.70 8.88
CA ASN A 7 -5.13 2.12 9.21
C ASN A 7 -5.26 3.05 8.00
N ILE A 8 -5.62 2.55 6.82
CA ILE A 8 -5.96 3.39 5.66
C ILE A 8 -7.45 3.71 5.72
N ASN A 9 -7.79 4.92 6.19
CA ASN A 9 -9.19 5.37 6.32
C ASN A 9 -9.48 6.71 5.60
N CYS A 10 -8.47 7.35 5.02
CA CYS A 10 -8.60 8.71 4.47
C CYS A 10 -8.05 8.82 3.05
N GLN A 11 -8.67 9.66 2.22
CA GLN A 11 -8.16 9.98 0.87
C GLN A 11 -6.74 10.58 0.89
N SER A 12 -6.37 11.30 1.94
CA SER A 12 -4.99 11.79 2.11
C SER A 12 -3.98 10.65 2.23
N CYS A 13 -4.34 9.54 2.90
CA CYS A 13 -3.48 8.36 3.00
C CYS A 13 -3.27 7.72 1.61
N VAL A 14 -4.35 7.63 0.82
CA VAL A 14 -4.30 7.12 -0.56
C VAL A 14 -3.34 7.97 -1.40
N ASN A 15 -3.49 9.29 -1.36
CA ASN A 15 -2.63 10.19 -2.13
C ASN A 15 -1.18 10.10 -1.71
N LEU A 16 -0.90 9.97 -0.41
CA LEU A 16 0.47 9.82 0.10
C LEU A 16 1.11 8.52 -0.42
N ILE A 17 0.42 7.39 -0.30
CA ILE A 17 0.91 6.09 -0.76
C ILE A 17 1.16 6.12 -2.27
N LYS A 18 0.21 6.66 -3.05
CA LYS A 18 0.40 6.80 -4.50
C LYS A 18 1.58 7.73 -4.83
N ALA A 19 1.64 8.91 -4.24
CA ALA A 19 2.73 9.85 -4.51
C ALA A 19 4.12 9.30 -4.13
N SER A 20 4.20 8.50 -3.06
CA SER A 20 5.46 7.93 -2.57
C SER A 20 5.86 6.64 -3.27
N LEU A 21 4.89 5.78 -3.62
CA LEU A 21 5.14 4.41 -4.06
C LEU A 21 4.77 4.16 -5.53
N GLU A 22 3.84 4.92 -6.13
CA GLU A 22 3.37 4.67 -7.51
C GLU A 22 4.48 4.90 -8.55
N ASP A 23 5.38 5.85 -8.31
CA ASP A 23 6.54 6.11 -9.17
C ASP A 23 7.55 4.94 -9.15
N LYS A 24 7.70 4.31 -7.98
CA LYS A 24 8.69 3.24 -7.76
C LYS A 24 8.15 1.84 -8.10
N PHE A 25 6.90 1.58 -7.77
CA PHE A 25 6.29 0.26 -7.85
C PHE A 25 5.26 0.14 -8.98
N GLY A 26 4.93 1.24 -9.66
CA GLY A 26 3.92 1.29 -10.71
C GLY A 26 2.51 1.53 -10.17
N THR A 27 1.50 1.26 -10.99
CA THR A 27 0.11 1.59 -10.67
C THR A 27 -0.39 0.94 -9.39
N ILE A 28 -0.83 1.76 -8.43
CA ILE A 28 -1.35 1.31 -7.15
C ILE A 28 -2.84 1.63 -7.08
N GLN A 29 -3.66 0.60 -6.89
CA GLN A 29 -5.08 0.75 -6.62
C GLN A 29 -5.31 0.58 -5.12
N ILE A 30 -6.01 1.53 -4.49
CA ILE A 30 -6.24 1.52 -3.06
C ILE A 30 -7.74 1.64 -2.84
N ASP A 31 -8.28 0.65 -2.15
CA ASP A 31 -9.66 0.58 -1.71
C ASP A 31 -9.72 0.92 -0.23
N VAL A 32 -10.20 2.13 0.08
CA VAL A 32 -10.32 2.64 1.46
C VAL A 32 -11.47 1.97 2.19
N GLU A 33 -12.49 1.51 1.46
CA GLU A 33 -13.69 0.89 2.04
C GLU A 33 -13.35 -0.50 2.58
N ASN A 34 -12.60 -1.27 1.79
CA ASN A 34 -12.08 -2.59 2.15
C ASN A 34 -10.70 -2.54 2.85
N LYS A 35 -10.10 -1.34 2.96
CA LYS A 35 -8.76 -1.10 3.49
C LYS A 35 -7.69 -1.97 2.82
N SER A 36 -7.82 -2.16 1.52
CA SER A 36 -6.97 -3.04 0.73
C SER A 36 -6.25 -2.28 -0.38
N ILE A 37 -5.03 -2.70 -0.68
CA ILE A 37 -4.21 -2.18 -1.76
C ILE A 37 -4.04 -3.29 -2.78
N GLU A 38 -4.44 -3.02 -4.02
CA GLU A 38 -4.16 -3.85 -5.17
C GLU A 38 -3.00 -3.27 -5.98
N ILE A 39 -1.93 -4.05 -6.09
CA ILE A 39 -0.70 -3.67 -6.79
C ILE A 39 -0.04 -4.91 -7.39
N ASP A 40 0.59 -4.75 -8.55
CA ASP A 40 1.33 -5.83 -9.20
C ASP A 40 2.81 -5.76 -8.80
N LEU A 41 3.21 -6.63 -7.87
CA LEU A 41 4.55 -6.68 -7.31
C LEU A 41 5.14 -8.07 -7.47
N ASN A 42 6.44 -8.11 -7.78
CA ASN A 42 7.21 -9.35 -7.74
C ASN A 42 7.60 -9.70 -6.30
N ALA A 43 7.98 -10.96 -6.04
CA ALA A 43 8.35 -11.44 -4.70
C ALA A 43 9.40 -10.55 -4.00
N GLU A 44 10.40 -10.07 -4.74
CA GLU A 44 11.45 -9.18 -4.23
C GLU A 44 10.94 -7.77 -3.87
N GLN A 45 9.90 -7.31 -4.56
CA GLN A 45 9.32 -5.98 -4.33
C GLN A 45 8.30 -5.97 -3.20
N ILE A 46 7.72 -7.13 -2.86
CA ILE A 46 6.74 -7.23 -1.77
C ILE A 46 7.36 -6.77 -0.46
N GLU A 47 8.50 -7.34 -0.05
CA GLU A 47 9.16 -6.96 1.20
C GLU A 47 9.52 -5.46 1.23
N GLU A 48 10.01 -4.93 0.11
CA GLU A 48 10.37 -3.52 0.02
C GLU A 48 9.13 -2.61 0.12
N PHE A 49 8.05 -2.98 -0.58
CA PHE A 49 6.79 -2.24 -0.55
C PHE A 49 6.18 -2.22 0.85
N ILE A 50 6.16 -3.37 1.53
CA ILE A 50 5.69 -3.50 2.92
C ILE A 50 6.49 -2.59 3.83
N LYS A 51 7.83 -2.61 3.71
CA LYS A 51 8.72 -1.79 4.51
C LYS A 51 8.49 -0.30 4.29
N GLN A 52 8.30 0.13 3.03
CA GLN A 52 8.00 1.52 2.71
C GLN A 52 6.63 1.95 3.26
N LEU A 53 5.61 1.10 3.16
CA LEU A 53 4.30 1.35 3.76
C LEU A 53 4.40 1.55 5.28
N GLN A 54 5.17 0.69 5.96
CA GLN A 54 5.41 0.81 7.40
C GLN A 54 6.20 2.08 7.76
N ASP A 55 7.17 2.47 6.93
CA ASP A 55 7.95 3.72 7.11
C ASP A 55 7.06 4.96 6.96
N LEU A 56 6.07 4.92 6.06
CA LEU A 56 5.02 5.93 5.93
C LEU A 56 4.01 5.93 7.10
N GLY A 57 4.07 4.93 7.98
CA GLY A 57 3.20 4.79 9.16
C GLY A 57 1.94 3.95 8.92
N PHE A 58 1.89 3.16 7.86
CA PHE A 58 0.78 2.27 7.56
C PHE A 58 1.07 0.84 7.99
N GLU A 59 0.15 0.25 8.74
CA GLU A 59 0.23 -1.16 9.16
C GLU A 59 -0.52 -2.07 8.20
N ILE A 60 0.08 -3.24 7.98
CA ILE A 60 -0.46 -4.30 7.14
C ILE A 60 -1.27 -5.26 8.00
N ASP A 61 -2.41 -5.67 7.49
CA ASP A 61 -3.28 -6.67 8.09
C ASP A 61 -2.96 -8.02 7.44
N GLU A 62 -1.91 -8.69 7.94
CA GLU A 62 -1.68 -10.10 7.65
C GLU A 62 -2.70 -10.92 8.45
N ALA A 63 -3.91 -11.05 7.91
CA ALA A 63 -5.00 -11.86 8.46
C ALA A 63 -5.25 -13.09 7.59
#